data_AF-A0A5N4EIB0-F1
#
_entry.id   AF-A0A5N4EIB0-F1
#
_cell.length_a   1.000
_cell.length_b   1.000
_cell.length_c   1.000
_cell.angle_alpha   90.00
_cell.angle_beta   90.00
_cell.angle_gamma   90.00
#
_symmetry.space_group_name_H-M   'P 1'
#
loop_
_entity.id
_entity.type
_entity.pdbx_description
1 polymer ?
#
loop_
_entity_poly.entity_id
_entity_poly.type
_entity_poly.pdbx_seq_one_letter_code
_entity_poly.pdbx_strand_id
1 'polypeptide(L)'
;ASYSFLLPIPTSFDSTKETVSTAAPKAQESSKSSDRLMTEKQQEEAEWENINVLLMVHGLKPLSLVKRTDLKDLIIFDKQSSQRMRENLKTLVEETSRQQNMIRELIETNKQLKNELQIEKSRAADQEQRANDLEQIMESVKSKIGEMEDESLKKVEAEELCLDVRLTKEEECLKRRRWLLCLIDYYESKIRKFQKQRQYKEDESQSEDDFRSLSASPTYKGLLMSLQNQLKESKSKIDVLLSEKLNLQKDLESRPTQHELRLYKQQVKKLEKALKKNIKLQDLISQKKADDKKEKDEPSEDNQQQALTDQRYFQVLSSINSIIHNPRAPVIIYKQSKGGAQHFNKDLVQDCGFEHLVPIIEMWADQLISLKDLYKSLKLLSAELVPWHNLKKQDENEGIKVEDLLFIVDTMLEEVENKEKDSNMPNVQILQAIVSHFQKLFDVPSLTGVYPRMNEVYTRLGEMNNAVRNLQELLELDSSSSLCVLVSTVGKLCRLINEDVNEQVMQVLGPEDLQSIINKLEEHEEFFPAFQAFTNDLLEILEIDDLDAIVPAVRKLKILSY
;
A
#
# COMPACT_ATOMS: atom_id res chain seq x y z
N ALA A 1 9.98 -24.22 45.59
CA ALA A 1 10.99 -24.34 46.67
C ALA A 1 10.25 -24.37 47.99
N SER A 2 10.11 -25.56 48.57
CA SER A 2 9.28 -25.81 49.75
C SER A 2 10.20 -25.99 50.96
N TYR A 3 10.11 -25.11 51.95
CA TYR A 3 10.82 -25.27 53.22
C TYR A 3 9.82 -25.53 54.35
N SER A 4 9.77 -26.80 54.75
CA SER A 4 9.20 -27.27 56.00
C SER A 4 10.26 -27.17 57.09
N PHE A 5 9.94 -26.57 58.24
CA PHE A 5 10.75 -26.71 59.45
C PHE A 5 9.91 -27.17 60.63
N LEU A 6 10.31 -28.33 61.13
CA LEU A 6 9.80 -29.07 62.28
C LEU A 6 10.31 -28.44 63.60
N LEU A 7 9.42 -28.29 64.57
CA LEU A 7 9.72 -27.97 65.97
C LEU A 7 10.18 -29.22 66.73
N PRO A 8 11.15 -29.13 67.67
CA PRO A 8 11.36 -30.17 68.69
C PRO A 8 10.67 -29.83 70.03
N ILE A 9 10.07 -30.88 70.61
CA ILE A 9 9.48 -30.98 71.95
C ILE A 9 10.61 -31.33 72.96
N PRO A 10 10.55 -30.88 74.24
CA PRO A 10 11.63 -31.05 75.21
C PRO A 10 11.56 -32.40 75.97
N THR A 11 12.72 -32.99 76.28
CA THR A 11 12.86 -34.19 77.13
C THR A 11 13.67 -33.91 78.40
N SER A 12 13.02 -34.21 79.54
CA SER A 12 13.50 -34.83 80.79
C SER A 12 14.84 -34.44 81.46
N PHE A 13 14.70 -34.01 82.71
CA PHE A 13 15.36 -34.50 83.95
C PHE A 13 16.69 -35.29 83.83
N ASP A 14 17.71 -34.83 84.56
CA ASP A 14 18.36 -35.67 85.57
C ASP A 14 19.03 -34.85 86.69
N SER A 15 19.13 -35.45 87.87
CA SER A 15 19.55 -34.89 89.15
C SER A 15 20.66 -35.75 89.75
N THR A 16 21.77 -35.15 90.20
CA THR A 16 22.64 -35.78 91.22
C THR A 16 23.32 -34.74 92.11
N LYS A 17 23.38 -35.10 93.40
CA LYS A 17 23.71 -34.35 94.62
C LYS A 17 25.23 -34.23 94.89
N GLU A 18 25.62 -33.25 95.72
CA GLU A 18 26.37 -33.40 97.01
C GLU A 18 26.64 -32.00 97.62
N THR A 19 25.91 -31.58 98.67
CA THR A 19 26.26 -31.53 100.11
C THR A 19 27.47 -30.67 100.51
N VAL A 20 27.25 -29.58 101.28
CA VAL A 20 27.71 -29.34 102.67
C VAL A 20 27.18 -28.00 103.21
N SER A 21 26.72 -28.00 104.47
CA SER A 21 26.29 -26.89 105.36
C SER A 21 27.19 -25.64 105.30
N THR A 22 26.77 -24.40 105.62
CA THR A 22 26.25 -23.93 106.92
C THR A 22 25.90 -22.43 106.84
N ALA A 23 24.90 -22.00 107.63
CA ALA A 23 24.62 -20.62 108.08
C ALA A 23 23.97 -19.59 107.12
N ALA A 24 22.89 -18.98 107.62
CA ALA A 24 22.00 -18.01 106.97
C ALA A 24 22.66 -16.67 106.59
N PRO A 25 22.06 -15.92 105.64
CA PRO A 25 21.41 -14.68 106.03
C PRO A 25 20.02 -14.52 105.37
N LYS A 26 18.96 -14.72 106.14
CA LYS A 26 17.54 -14.69 105.72
C LYS A 26 16.98 -13.29 105.35
N ALA A 27 17.82 -12.28 105.10
CA ALA A 27 17.37 -10.89 104.93
C ALA A 27 17.71 -10.25 103.56
N GLN A 28 18.57 -10.85 102.73
CA GLN A 28 18.97 -10.28 101.42
C GLN A 28 18.33 -10.95 100.19
N GLU A 29 17.75 -12.14 100.32
CA GLU A 29 17.01 -12.80 99.22
C GLU A 29 15.56 -12.29 99.13
N SER A 30 14.97 -11.87 100.26
CA SER A 30 13.61 -11.31 100.30
C SER A 30 13.51 -9.98 99.55
N SER A 31 14.49 -9.08 99.68
CA SER A 31 14.50 -7.79 98.98
C SER A 31 14.75 -7.96 97.48
N LYS A 32 15.71 -8.81 97.09
CA LYS A 32 15.96 -9.15 95.67
C LYS A 32 14.78 -9.85 94.99
N SER A 33 14.06 -10.73 95.70
CA SER A 33 12.86 -11.38 95.16
C SER A 33 11.67 -10.41 95.04
N SER A 34 11.53 -9.47 95.99
CA SER A 34 10.49 -8.44 95.98
C SER A 34 10.72 -7.41 94.86
N ASP A 35 11.96 -6.98 94.64
CA ASP A 35 12.31 -6.06 93.54
C ASP A 35 12.09 -6.71 92.17
N ARG A 36 12.36 -8.01 92.04
CA ARG A 36 12.09 -8.80 90.82
C ARG A 36 10.59 -8.97 90.55
N LEU A 37 9.79 -9.19 91.59
CA LEU A 37 8.33 -9.27 91.49
C LEU A 37 7.68 -7.92 91.15
N MET A 38 8.22 -6.81 91.68
CA MET A 38 7.76 -5.46 91.36
C MET A 38 8.04 -5.08 89.90
N THR A 39 9.23 -5.40 89.38
CA THR A 39 9.58 -5.14 87.98
C THR A 39 8.78 -6.00 87.01
N GLU A 40 8.54 -7.27 87.32
CA GLU A 40 7.69 -8.15 86.49
C GLU A 40 6.23 -7.68 86.42
N LYS A 41 5.69 -7.14 87.53
CA LYS A 41 4.33 -6.60 87.56
C LYS A 41 4.20 -5.31 86.73
N GLN A 42 5.17 -4.42 86.82
CA GLN A 42 5.20 -3.19 86.01
C GLN A 42 5.32 -3.51 84.52
N GLN A 43 6.09 -4.53 84.16
CA GLN A 43 6.21 -5.02 82.79
C GLN A 43 4.87 -5.56 82.26
N GLU A 44 4.15 -6.34 83.06
CA GLU A 44 2.83 -6.87 82.69
C GLU A 44 1.77 -5.75 82.54
N GLU A 45 1.80 -4.74 83.42
CA GLU A 45 0.95 -3.54 83.30
C GLU A 45 1.26 -2.77 81.99
N ALA A 46 2.54 -2.61 81.62
CA ALA A 46 2.94 -1.95 80.37
C ALA A 46 2.53 -2.73 79.10
N GLU A 47 2.60 -4.06 79.13
CA GLU A 47 2.15 -4.92 78.02
C GLU A 47 0.64 -4.85 77.82
N TRP A 48 -0.14 -4.83 78.91
CA TRP A 48 -1.59 -4.63 78.84
C TRP A 48 -1.96 -3.24 78.33
N GLU A 49 -1.20 -2.20 78.71
CA GLU A 49 -1.41 -0.85 78.18
C GLU A 49 -1.19 -0.80 76.66
N ASN A 50 -0.16 -1.49 76.15
CA ASN A 50 0.10 -1.58 74.71
C ASN A 50 -1.05 -2.29 73.97
N ILE A 51 -1.58 -3.38 74.54
CA ILE A 51 -2.75 -4.08 73.97
C ILE A 51 -4.00 -3.20 74.04
N ASN A 52 -4.20 -2.45 75.12
CA ASN A 52 -5.31 -1.52 75.25
C ASN A 52 -5.28 -0.41 74.19
N VAL A 53 -4.09 0.13 73.88
CA VAL A 53 -3.91 1.07 72.77
C VAL A 53 -4.33 0.42 71.45
N LEU A 54 -3.90 -0.81 71.19
CA LEU A 54 -4.30 -1.56 70.00
C LEU A 54 -5.82 -1.77 69.94
N LEU A 55 -6.44 -2.20 71.04
CA LEU A 55 -7.88 -2.40 71.14
C LEU A 55 -8.66 -1.10 70.87
N MET A 56 -8.20 0.02 71.43
CA MET A 56 -8.82 1.33 71.24
C MET A 56 -8.72 1.81 69.78
N VAL A 57 -7.61 1.56 69.09
CA VAL A 57 -7.46 1.85 67.65
C VAL A 57 -8.51 1.11 66.81
N HIS A 58 -8.94 -0.08 67.25
CA HIS A 58 -10.01 -0.85 66.63
C HIS A 58 -11.41 -0.60 67.23
N GLY A 59 -11.57 0.41 68.10
CA GLY A 59 -12.85 0.78 68.71
C GLY A 59 -13.33 -0.15 69.82
N LEU A 60 -12.47 -1.01 70.35
CA LEU A 60 -12.76 -1.93 71.46
C LEU A 60 -12.44 -1.27 72.82
N LYS A 61 -13.14 -1.71 73.87
CA LYS A 61 -12.94 -1.19 75.23
C LYS A 61 -11.62 -1.68 75.82
N PRO A 62 -10.86 -0.83 76.54
CA PRO A 62 -9.63 -1.23 77.21
C PRO A 62 -9.92 -2.15 78.40
N LEU A 63 -9.01 -3.08 78.65
CA LEU A 63 -9.03 -4.03 79.75
C LEU A 63 -8.31 -3.44 80.97
N SER A 64 -8.89 -3.58 82.16
CA SER A 64 -8.31 -3.05 83.40
C SER A 64 -7.81 -4.17 84.32
N LEU A 65 -6.63 -3.99 84.91
CA LEU A 65 -6.10 -4.89 85.93
C LEU A 65 -6.76 -4.59 87.28
N VAL A 66 -7.67 -5.46 87.73
CA VAL A 66 -8.38 -5.29 89.01
C VAL A 66 -7.51 -5.72 90.18
N LYS A 67 -7.32 -4.83 91.17
CA LYS A 67 -6.63 -5.15 92.43
C LYS A 67 -7.62 -5.82 93.41
N ARG A 68 -7.12 -6.81 94.18
CA ARG A 68 -7.83 -7.75 95.08
C ARG A 68 -8.87 -7.15 96.04
N THR A 69 -9.99 -6.67 95.53
CA THR A 69 -11.18 -6.34 96.32
C THR A 69 -12.38 -6.87 95.54
N ASP A 70 -13.00 -7.91 96.12
CA ASP A 70 -14.16 -8.68 95.64
C ASP A 70 -13.97 -9.57 94.40
N LEU A 71 -13.46 -10.78 94.63
CA LEU A 71 -13.19 -11.84 93.65
C LEU A 71 -14.42 -12.70 93.28
N LYS A 72 -15.63 -12.35 93.72
CA LYS A 72 -16.78 -13.26 93.61
C LYS A 72 -17.32 -13.42 92.19
N ASP A 73 -17.06 -12.45 91.31
CA ASP A 73 -17.57 -12.43 89.93
C ASP A 73 -16.45 -12.26 88.87
N LEU A 74 -15.17 -12.44 89.22
CA LEU A 74 -14.04 -12.26 88.29
C LEU A 74 -13.28 -13.56 88.01
N ILE A 75 -13.00 -13.80 86.72
CA ILE A 75 -12.11 -14.87 86.26
C ILE A 75 -10.67 -14.44 86.54
N ILE A 76 -9.99 -15.18 87.42
CA ILE A 76 -8.60 -14.92 87.77
C ILE A 76 -7.71 -15.76 86.85
N PHE A 77 -6.89 -15.10 86.04
CA PHE A 77 -5.86 -15.78 85.28
C PHE A 77 -4.60 -15.98 86.13
N ASP A 78 -4.00 -17.16 86.03
CA ASP A 78 -2.61 -17.33 86.44
C ASP A 78 -1.68 -16.60 85.46
N LYS A 79 -0.43 -16.34 85.88
CA LYS A 79 0.56 -15.57 85.10
C LYS A 79 0.76 -16.13 83.69
N GLN A 80 0.75 -17.45 83.54
CA GLN A 80 0.99 -18.10 82.25
C GLN A 80 -0.23 -17.96 81.33
N SER A 81 -1.44 -18.12 81.87
CA SER A 81 -2.68 -17.92 81.11
C SER A 81 -2.88 -16.45 80.70
N SER A 82 -2.54 -15.49 81.58
CA SER A 82 -2.55 -14.05 81.29
C SER A 82 -1.62 -13.70 80.13
N GLN A 83 -0.38 -14.23 80.16
CA GLN A 83 0.59 -14.03 79.09
C GLN A 83 0.13 -14.63 77.75
N ARG A 84 -0.38 -15.87 77.75
CA ARG A 84 -0.94 -16.47 76.51
C ARG A 84 -2.13 -15.67 75.96
N MET A 85 -2.99 -15.15 76.82
CA MET A 85 -4.11 -14.31 76.40
C MET A 85 -3.63 -13.02 75.73
N ARG A 86 -2.59 -12.38 76.29
CA ARG A 86 -1.97 -11.19 75.69
C ARG A 86 -1.38 -11.47 74.32
N GLU A 87 -0.61 -12.55 74.18
CA GLU A 87 -0.01 -12.96 72.91
C GLU A 87 -1.09 -13.28 71.86
N ASN A 88 -2.15 -13.98 72.26
CA ASN A 88 -3.29 -14.28 71.37
C ASN A 88 -4.05 -13.01 70.94
N LEU A 89 -4.32 -12.09 71.86
CA LEU A 89 -5.00 -10.83 71.53
C LEU A 89 -4.15 -9.96 70.61
N LYS A 90 -2.85 -9.85 70.88
CA LYS A 90 -1.92 -9.10 70.05
C LYS A 90 -1.86 -9.64 68.63
N THR A 91 -1.63 -10.95 68.48
CA THR A 91 -1.56 -11.60 67.16
C THR A 91 -2.88 -11.50 66.40
N LEU A 92 -4.03 -11.66 67.07
CA LEU A 92 -5.35 -11.52 66.45
C LEU A 92 -5.61 -10.11 65.91
N VAL A 93 -5.26 -9.07 66.68
CA VAL A 93 -5.47 -7.68 66.28
C VAL A 93 -4.52 -7.27 65.15
N GLU A 94 -3.26 -7.70 65.21
CA GLU A 94 -2.27 -7.51 64.14
C GLU A 94 -2.73 -8.20 62.83
N GLU A 95 -3.22 -9.43 62.91
CA GLU A 95 -3.76 -10.15 61.75
C GLU A 95 -5.03 -9.49 61.21
N THR A 96 -5.92 -9.00 62.08
CA THR A 96 -7.12 -8.25 61.67
C THR A 96 -6.75 -6.96 60.93
N SER A 97 -5.73 -6.24 61.41
CA SER A 97 -5.21 -5.04 60.73
C SER A 97 -4.64 -5.37 59.35
N ARG A 98 -3.86 -6.46 59.25
CA ARG A 98 -3.29 -6.94 57.98
C ARG A 98 -4.39 -7.29 56.98
N GLN A 99 -5.43 -7.99 57.43
CA GLN A 99 -6.59 -8.33 56.60
C GLN A 99 -7.36 -7.08 56.15
N GLN A 100 -7.59 -6.10 57.04
CA GLN A 100 -8.25 -4.85 56.68
C GLN A 100 -7.47 -4.05 55.62
N ASN A 101 -6.13 -4.02 55.72
CA ASN A 101 -5.29 -3.38 54.72
C ASN A 101 -5.35 -4.09 53.37
N MET A 102 -5.25 -5.43 53.37
CA MET A 102 -5.38 -6.23 52.15
C MET A 102 -6.74 -6.02 51.48
N ILE A 103 -7.83 -6.00 52.25
CA ILE A 103 -9.17 -5.73 51.71
C ILE A 103 -9.23 -4.32 51.09
N ARG A 104 -8.63 -3.32 51.73
CA ARG A 104 -8.59 -1.95 51.21
C ARG A 104 -7.81 -1.85 49.90
N GLU A 105 -6.66 -2.50 49.82
CA GLU A 105 -5.86 -2.58 48.59
C GLU A 105 -6.59 -3.33 47.48
N LEU A 106 -7.28 -4.42 47.81
CA LEU A 106 -8.13 -5.15 46.86
C LEU A 106 -9.29 -4.29 46.33
N ILE A 107 -9.91 -3.46 47.18
CA ILE A 107 -10.97 -2.54 46.74
C ILE A 107 -10.41 -1.47 45.80
N GLU A 108 -9.26 -0.87 46.14
CA GLU A 108 -8.65 0.18 45.32
C GLU A 108 -8.17 -0.38 43.97
N THR A 109 -7.52 -1.55 43.97
CA THR A 109 -7.09 -2.22 42.73
C THR A 109 -8.28 -2.63 41.87
N ASN A 110 -9.37 -3.15 42.45
CA ASN A 110 -10.58 -3.48 41.69
C ASN A 110 -11.19 -2.23 41.04
N LYS A 111 -11.23 -1.11 41.77
CA LYS A 111 -11.71 0.17 41.24
C LYS A 111 -10.83 0.67 40.09
N GLN A 112 -9.51 0.57 40.22
CA GLN A 112 -8.57 0.93 39.16
C GLN A 112 -8.75 0.05 37.92
N LEU A 113 -8.82 -1.28 38.09
CA LEU A 113 -9.08 -2.22 37.00
C LEU A 113 -10.40 -1.95 36.29
N LYS A 114 -11.44 -1.57 37.03
CA LYS A 114 -12.74 -1.20 36.45
C LYS A 114 -12.65 0.08 35.60
N ASN A 115 -11.84 1.05 36.01
CA ASN A 115 -11.60 2.26 35.22
C ASN A 115 -10.78 1.95 33.96
N GLU A 116 -9.73 1.14 34.07
CA GLU A 116 -8.91 0.70 32.94
C GLU A 116 -9.74 -0.10 31.93
N LEU A 117 -10.61 -1.01 32.39
CA LEU A 117 -11.52 -1.74 31.52
C LEU A 117 -12.47 -0.79 30.76
N GLN A 118 -12.96 0.27 31.41
CA GLN A 118 -13.83 1.25 30.76
C GLN A 118 -13.09 2.07 29.70
N ILE A 119 -11.85 2.48 29.98
CA ILE A 119 -10.99 3.18 29.01
C ILE A 119 -10.70 2.26 27.83
N GLU A 120 -10.33 1.01 28.10
CA GLU A 120 -10.03 0.03 27.05
C GLU A 120 -11.25 -0.25 26.18
N LYS A 121 -12.45 -0.32 26.78
CA LYS A 121 -13.70 -0.43 26.04
C LYS A 121 -13.97 0.77 25.14
N SER A 122 -13.71 2.00 25.59
CA SER A 122 -13.83 3.19 24.73
C SER A 122 -12.81 3.16 23.58
N ARG A 123 -11.57 2.74 23.86
CA ARG A 123 -10.52 2.60 22.84
C ARG A 123 -10.88 1.56 21.78
N ALA A 124 -11.46 0.43 22.19
CA ALA A 124 -11.92 -0.60 21.27
C ALA A 124 -13.05 -0.08 20.36
N ALA A 125 -14.03 0.64 20.91
CA ALA A 125 -15.10 1.25 20.13
C ALA A 125 -14.57 2.27 19.11
N ASP A 126 -13.61 3.10 19.48
CA ASP A 126 -12.95 4.04 18.55
C ASP A 126 -12.20 3.32 17.43
N GLN A 127 -11.56 2.19 17.72
CA GLN A 127 -10.88 1.36 16.72
C GLN A 127 -11.87 0.68 15.77
N GLU A 128 -12.98 0.16 16.29
CA GLU A 128 -14.05 -0.42 15.50
C GLU A 128 -14.68 0.62 14.55
N GLN A 129 -14.94 1.84 15.04
CA GLN A 129 -15.43 2.92 14.19
C GLN A 129 -14.45 3.26 13.06
N ARG A 130 -13.14 3.35 13.35
CA ARG A 130 -12.13 3.57 12.31
C ARG A 130 -12.06 2.44 11.28
N ALA A 131 -12.23 1.20 11.72
CA ALA A 131 -12.27 0.06 10.80
C ALA A 131 -13.47 0.15 9.85
N ASN A 132 -14.65 0.50 10.37
CA ASN A 132 -15.85 0.71 9.57
C ASN A 132 -15.69 1.87 8.57
N ASP A 133 -15.10 2.99 8.98
CA ASP A 133 -14.82 4.12 8.09
C ASP A 133 -13.86 3.72 6.95
N LEU A 134 -12.82 2.93 7.26
CA LEU A 134 -11.89 2.41 6.27
C LEU A 134 -12.56 1.43 5.30
N GLU A 135 -13.44 0.56 5.80
CA GLU A 135 -14.20 -0.36 4.97
C GLU A 135 -15.13 0.39 4.00
N GLN A 136 -15.78 1.46 4.46
CA GLN A 136 -16.59 2.32 3.60
C GLN A 136 -15.75 3.00 2.50
N ILE A 137 -14.55 3.48 2.83
CA ILE A 137 -13.64 4.07 1.84
C ILE A 137 -13.21 3.01 0.84
N MET A 138 -12.88 1.80 1.29
CA MET A 138 -12.49 0.69 0.43
C MET A 138 -13.60 0.32 -0.56
N GLU A 139 -14.85 0.23 -0.09
CA GLU A 139 -15.99 -0.09 -0.96
C GLU A 139 -16.23 1.03 -2.00
N SER A 140 -16.07 2.30 -1.61
CA SER A 140 -16.13 3.45 -2.53
C SER A 140 -15.04 3.38 -3.61
N VAL A 141 -13.81 3.06 -3.22
CA VAL A 141 -12.69 2.89 -4.17
C VAL A 141 -12.95 1.71 -5.10
N LYS A 142 -13.44 0.59 -4.58
CA LYS A 142 -13.77 -0.60 -5.38
C LYS A 142 -14.87 -0.31 -6.41
N SER A 143 -15.93 0.40 -6.00
CA SER A 143 -16.96 0.88 -6.92
C SER A 143 -16.37 1.78 -8.01
N LYS A 144 -15.45 2.69 -7.64
CA LYS A 144 -14.81 3.59 -8.61
C LYS A 144 -13.91 2.87 -9.60
N ILE A 145 -13.17 1.85 -9.15
CA ILE A 145 -12.37 0.99 -10.02
C ILE A 145 -13.28 0.26 -11.00
N GLY A 146 -14.37 -0.35 -10.52
CA GLY A 146 -15.34 -1.03 -11.39
C GLY A 146 -15.94 -0.10 -12.45
N GLU A 147 -16.31 1.14 -12.08
CA GLU A 147 -16.78 2.14 -13.06
C GLU A 147 -15.73 2.48 -14.13
N MET A 148 -14.46 2.63 -13.73
CA MET A 148 -13.37 2.94 -14.67
C MET A 148 -13.06 1.74 -15.58
N GLU A 149 -13.09 0.53 -15.05
CA GLU A 149 -12.93 -0.71 -15.81
C GLU A 149 -14.06 -0.85 -16.83
N ASP A 150 -15.32 -0.66 -16.44
CA ASP A 150 -16.47 -0.67 -17.35
C ASP A 150 -16.37 0.40 -18.45
N GLU A 151 -15.92 1.62 -18.11
CA GLU A 151 -15.72 2.68 -19.10
C GLU A 151 -14.59 2.31 -20.09
N SER A 152 -13.54 1.67 -19.59
CA SER A 152 -12.43 1.21 -20.44
C SER A 152 -12.86 0.07 -21.36
N LEU A 153 -13.64 -0.90 -20.86
CA LEU A 153 -14.19 -2.00 -21.66
C LEU A 153 -15.10 -1.48 -22.75
N LYS A 154 -16.01 -0.54 -22.43
CA LYS A 154 -16.88 0.10 -23.44
C LYS A 154 -16.10 0.83 -24.54
N LYS A 155 -14.97 1.45 -24.20
CA LYS A 155 -14.10 2.10 -25.21
C LYS A 155 -13.46 1.07 -26.12
N VAL A 156 -12.94 -0.03 -25.55
CA VAL A 156 -12.35 -1.12 -26.34
C VAL A 156 -13.39 -1.78 -27.24
N GLU A 157 -14.57 -2.10 -26.72
CA GLU A 157 -15.69 -2.65 -27.50
C GLU A 157 -16.10 -1.70 -28.65
N ALA A 158 -16.17 -0.40 -28.39
CA ALA A 158 -16.49 0.59 -29.42
C ALA A 158 -15.37 0.69 -30.49
N GLU A 159 -14.11 0.58 -30.10
CA GLU A 159 -12.97 0.56 -31.03
C GLU A 159 -12.97 -0.70 -31.89
N GLU A 160 -13.24 -1.86 -31.31
CA GLU A 160 -13.36 -3.14 -32.02
C GLU A 160 -14.50 -3.09 -33.05
N LEU A 161 -15.68 -2.62 -32.65
CA LEU A 161 -16.81 -2.42 -33.56
C LEU A 161 -16.47 -1.46 -34.71
N CYS A 162 -15.73 -0.38 -34.42
CA CYS A 162 -15.27 0.57 -35.42
C CYS A 162 -14.28 -0.04 -36.42
N LEU A 163 -13.44 -0.98 -35.95
CA LEU A 163 -12.50 -1.72 -36.79
C LEU A 163 -13.24 -2.66 -37.73
N ASP A 164 -14.21 -3.42 -37.21
CA ASP A 164 -15.02 -4.36 -37.99
C ASP A 164 -15.82 -3.65 -39.11
N VAL A 165 -16.43 -2.51 -38.78
CA VAL A 165 -17.10 -1.65 -39.77
C VAL A 165 -16.13 -1.11 -40.84
N ARG A 166 -14.86 -0.87 -40.49
CA ARG A 166 -13.85 -0.45 -41.48
C ARG A 166 -13.44 -1.59 -42.40
N LEU A 167 -13.20 -2.78 -41.85
CA LEU A 167 -12.83 -3.97 -42.62
C LEU A 167 -13.93 -4.36 -43.62
N THR A 168 -15.19 -4.39 -43.17
CA THR A 168 -16.34 -4.69 -44.05
C THR A 168 -16.46 -3.69 -45.21
N LYS A 169 -16.27 -2.39 -44.96
CA LYS A 169 -16.25 -1.36 -46.02
C LYS A 169 -15.09 -1.56 -47.00
N GLU A 170 -13.93 -1.96 -46.52
CA GLU A 170 -12.76 -2.22 -47.36
C GLU A 170 -13.00 -3.43 -48.29
N GLU A 171 -13.60 -4.50 -47.78
CA GLU A 171 -14.00 -5.65 -48.60
C GLU A 171 -14.99 -5.28 -49.70
N GLU A 172 -15.99 -4.47 -49.40
CA GLU A 172 -16.94 -3.96 -50.41
C GLU A 172 -16.23 -3.12 -51.47
N CYS A 173 -15.29 -2.26 -51.06
CA CYS A 173 -14.47 -1.47 -51.98
C CYS A 173 -13.62 -2.36 -52.88
N LEU A 174 -13.02 -3.44 -52.35
CA LEU A 174 -12.29 -4.42 -53.14
C LEU A 174 -13.19 -5.16 -54.13
N LYS A 175 -14.41 -5.55 -53.72
CA LYS A 175 -15.41 -6.15 -54.62
C LYS A 175 -15.79 -5.21 -55.75
N ARG A 176 -16.08 -3.93 -55.44
CA ARG A 176 -16.35 -2.88 -56.45
C ARG A 176 -15.19 -2.69 -57.42
N ARG A 177 -13.96 -2.64 -56.90
CA ARG A 177 -12.74 -2.49 -57.70
C ARG A 177 -12.55 -3.65 -58.68
N ARG A 178 -12.72 -4.91 -58.23
CA ARG A 178 -12.66 -6.09 -59.11
C ARG A 178 -13.70 -6.06 -60.22
N TRP A 179 -14.92 -5.65 -59.91
CA TRP A 179 -15.98 -5.51 -60.92
C TRP A 179 -15.62 -4.46 -61.98
N LEU A 180 -15.09 -3.31 -61.55
CA LEU A 180 -14.58 -2.26 -62.45
C LEU A 180 -13.47 -2.78 -63.37
N LEU A 181 -12.51 -3.55 -62.85
CA LEU A 181 -11.45 -4.18 -63.64
C LEU A 181 -12.02 -5.11 -64.73
N CYS A 182 -12.96 -5.99 -64.37
CA CYS A 182 -13.61 -6.87 -65.34
C CYS A 182 -14.37 -6.09 -66.43
N LEU A 183 -14.99 -4.98 -66.05
CA LEU A 183 -15.69 -4.11 -66.98
C LEU A 183 -14.73 -3.43 -67.96
N ILE A 184 -13.57 -2.96 -67.47
CA ILE A 184 -12.51 -2.41 -68.31
C ILE A 184 -12.02 -3.48 -69.29
N ASP A 185 -11.69 -4.69 -68.83
CA ASP A 185 -11.22 -5.78 -69.68
C ASP A 185 -12.21 -6.14 -70.79
N TYR A 186 -13.51 -6.10 -70.47
CA TYR A 186 -14.58 -6.29 -71.43
C TYR A 186 -14.58 -5.19 -72.52
N TYR A 187 -14.55 -3.92 -72.12
CA TYR A 187 -14.54 -2.81 -73.06
C TYR A 187 -13.27 -2.74 -73.89
N GLU A 188 -12.10 -3.01 -73.30
CA GLU A 188 -10.86 -3.12 -74.05
C GLU A 188 -10.92 -4.23 -75.09
N SER A 189 -11.48 -5.39 -74.74
CA SER A 189 -11.67 -6.48 -75.69
C SER A 189 -12.59 -6.09 -76.85
N LYS A 190 -13.63 -5.30 -76.57
CA LYS A 190 -14.52 -4.73 -77.59
C LYS A 190 -13.80 -3.72 -78.48
N ILE A 191 -12.98 -2.84 -77.90
CA ILE A 191 -12.14 -1.88 -78.63
C ILE A 191 -11.14 -2.62 -79.53
N ARG A 192 -10.46 -3.65 -79.02
CA ARG A 192 -9.54 -4.50 -79.80
C ARG A 192 -10.23 -5.15 -81.00
N LYS A 193 -11.48 -5.61 -80.84
CA LYS A 193 -12.30 -6.15 -81.95
C LYS A 193 -12.58 -5.09 -83.02
N PHE A 194 -13.00 -3.89 -82.62
CA PHE A 194 -13.24 -2.79 -83.57
C PHE A 194 -11.96 -2.30 -84.26
N GLN A 195 -10.82 -2.28 -83.56
CA GLN A 195 -9.52 -1.96 -84.14
C GLN A 195 -9.10 -2.99 -85.19
N LYS A 196 -9.24 -4.30 -84.90
CA LYS A 196 -9.01 -5.36 -85.90
C LYS A 196 -9.91 -5.22 -87.12
N GLN A 197 -11.20 -4.93 -86.94
CA GLN A 197 -12.12 -4.68 -88.06
C GLN A 197 -11.75 -3.45 -88.90
N ARG A 198 -11.06 -2.46 -88.32
CA ARG A 198 -10.54 -1.30 -89.05
C ARG A 198 -9.32 -1.66 -89.89
N GLN A 199 -8.39 -2.45 -89.36
CA GLN A 199 -7.24 -2.97 -90.10
C GLN A 199 -7.64 -3.82 -91.32
N TYR A 200 -8.67 -4.67 -91.20
CA TYR A 200 -9.19 -5.43 -92.35
C TYR A 200 -9.82 -4.55 -93.45
N LYS A 201 -10.17 -3.29 -93.15
CA LYS A 201 -10.69 -2.34 -94.14
C LYS A 201 -9.60 -1.43 -94.73
N GLU A 202 -8.44 -1.32 -94.09
CA GLU A 202 -7.29 -0.57 -94.61
C GLU A 202 -6.47 -1.37 -95.63
N ASP A 203 -6.51 -2.71 -95.59
CA ASP A 203 -5.81 -3.56 -96.58
C ASP A 203 -6.46 -3.59 -97.98
N GLU A 204 -7.62 -2.95 -98.20
CA GLU A 204 -8.26 -2.83 -99.53
C GLU A 204 -8.25 -1.41 -100.12
N SER A 205 -7.55 -0.44 -99.54
CA SER A 205 -7.43 0.89 -100.15
C SER A 205 -6.12 1.58 -99.78
N GLN A 206 -5.20 1.62 -100.74
CA GLN A 206 -4.12 2.61 -100.78
C GLN A 206 -4.72 4.01 -100.89
N SER A 207 -4.59 4.82 -99.84
CA SER A 207 -4.49 6.27 -99.99
C SER A 207 -3.73 6.87 -98.81
N GLU A 208 -2.70 7.61 -99.17
CA GLU A 208 -1.80 8.37 -98.31
C GLU A 208 -2.51 9.32 -97.33
N ASP A 209 -1.77 9.62 -96.26
CA ASP A 209 -1.78 10.87 -95.51
C ASP A 209 -3.11 11.39 -94.98
N ASP A 210 -3.42 11.02 -93.73
CA ASP A 210 -3.99 11.96 -92.76
C ASP A 210 -3.76 11.54 -91.29
N PHE A 211 -2.54 11.13 -90.95
CA PHE A 211 -2.20 10.69 -89.58
C PHE A 211 -1.76 11.80 -88.62
N ARG A 212 -2.18 13.05 -88.86
CA ARG A 212 -1.80 14.22 -88.02
C ARG A 212 -2.95 15.11 -87.55
N SER A 213 -4.20 14.69 -87.67
CA SER A 213 -5.36 15.52 -87.26
C SER A 213 -6.42 14.83 -86.38
N LEU A 214 -6.10 13.71 -85.73
CA LEU A 214 -7.01 13.11 -84.73
C LEU A 214 -6.51 13.29 -83.28
N SER A 215 -5.89 14.43 -82.99
CA SER A 215 -5.77 14.87 -81.60
C SER A 215 -7.14 15.36 -81.13
N ALA A 216 -7.92 14.42 -80.63
CA ALA A 216 -9.08 14.57 -79.77
C ALA A 216 -10.38 15.11 -80.40
N SER A 217 -11.41 14.25 -80.41
CA SER A 217 -12.80 14.71 -80.34
C SER A 217 -12.92 15.77 -79.22
N PRO A 218 -13.53 16.94 -79.47
CA PRO A 218 -13.65 18.03 -78.49
C PRO A 218 -14.20 17.57 -77.13
N THR A 219 -15.06 16.56 -77.14
CA THR A 219 -15.69 15.96 -75.97
C THR A 219 -14.70 15.19 -75.09
N TYR A 220 -13.78 14.43 -75.69
CA TYR A 220 -12.79 13.64 -74.94
C TYR A 220 -11.66 14.52 -74.38
N LYS A 221 -11.25 15.55 -75.12
CA LYS A 221 -10.30 16.56 -74.62
C LYS A 221 -10.88 17.33 -73.44
N GLY A 222 -12.16 17.69 -73.52
CA GLY A 222 -12.90 18.34 -72.43
C GLY A 222 -12.98 17.46 -71.19
N LEU A 223 -13.27 16.16 -71.35
CA LEU A 223 -13.31 15.21 -70.24
C LEU A 223 -11.93 14.99 -69.61
N LEU A 224 -10.87 14.82 -70.41
CA LEU A 224 -9.50 14.71 -69.90
C LEU A 224 -9.08 15.96 -69.14
N MET A 225 -9.41 17.14 -69.66
CA MET A 225 -9.12 18.40 -68.99
C MET A 225 -9.94 18.55 -67.71
N SER A 226 -11.20 18.09 -67.68
CA SER A 226 -12.04 18.05 -66.48
C SER A 226 -11.49 17.10 -65.42
N LEU A 227 -11.07 15.89 -65.79
CA LEU A 227 -10.45 14.94 -64.87
C LEU A 227 -9.10 15.44 -64.37
N GLN A 228 -8.31 16.09 -65.23
CA GLN A 228 -7.04 16.72 -64.86
C GLN A 228 -7.26 17.91 -63.91
N ASN A 229 -8.29 18.72 -64.16
CA ASN A 229 -8.67 19.82 -63.26
C ASN A 229 -9.19 19.29 -61.93
N GLN A 230 -10.02 18.24 -61.93
CA GLN A 230 -10.53 17.60 -60.71
C GLN A 230 -9.40 16.97 -59.90
N LEU A 231 -8.40 16.36 -60.56
CA LEU A 231 -7.19 15.86 -59.90
C LEU A 231 -6.40 17.01 -59.27
N LYS A 232 -6.21 18.11 -60.00
CA LYS A 232 -5.52 19.29 -59.50
C LYS A 232 -6.25 19.93 -58.31
N GLU A 233 -7.58 20.02 -58.38
CA GLU A 233 -8.43 20.55 -57.32
C GLU A 233 -8.43 19.65 -56.07
N SER A 234 -8.52 18.33 -56.26
CA SER A 234 -8.40 17.37 -55.16
C SER A 234 -7.04 17.44 -54.48
N LYS A 235 -5.96 17.64 -55.25
CA LYS A 235 -4.61 17.81 -54.73
C LYS A 235 -4.46 19.11 -53.93
N SER A 236 -4.97 20.23 -54.44
CA SER A 236 -5.00 21.48 -53.67
C SER A 236 -5.85 21.36 -52.40
N LYS A 237 -6.94 20.58 -52.42
CA LYS A 237 -7.78 20.36 -51.23
C LYS A 237 -7.05 19.53 -50.17
N ILE A 238 -6.27 18.54 -50.60
CA ILE A 238 -5.39 17.78 -49.69
C ILE A 238 -4.33 18.70 -49.07
N ASP A 239 -3.70 19.58 -49.86
CA ASP A 239 -2.69 20.52 -49.35
C ASP A 239 -3.29 21.51 -48.33
N VAL A 240 -4.51 22.00 -48.58
CA VAL A 240 -5.25 22.84 -47.62
C VAL A 240 -5.58 22.06 -46.33
N LEU A 241 -6.09 20.83 -46.44
CA LEU A 241 -6.39 20.00 -45.27
C LEU A 241 -5.13 19.62 -44.48
N LEU A 242 -3.99 19.42 -45.15
CA LEU A 242 -2.71 19.16 -44.49
C LEU A 242 -2.21 20.40 -43.74
N SER A 243 -2.34 21.59 -44.33
CA SER A 243 -1.99 22.84 -43.64
C SER A 243 -2.94 23.15 -42.48
N GLU A 244 -4.24 22.87 -42.63
CA GLU A 244 -5.23 22.98 -41.55
C GLU A 244 -4.94 21.98 -40.42
N LYS A 245 -4.63 20.72 -40.73
CA LYS A 245 -4.22 19.71 -39.73
C LYS A 245 -2.96 20.15 -38.98
N LEU A 246 -1.97 20.72 -39.68
CA LEU A 246 -0.77 21.24 -39.04
C LEU A 246 -1.08 22.44 -38.13
N ASN A 247 -1.98 23.34 -38.54
CA ASN A 247 -2.42 24.46 -37.71
C ASN A 247 -3.20 23.98 -36.49
N LEU A 248 -4.14 23.04 -36.65
CA LEU A 248 -4.87 22.43 -35.54
C LEU A 248 -3.95 21.71 -34.56
N GLN A 249 -2.87 21.10 -35.05
CA GLN A 249 -1.85 20.49 -34.21
C GLN A 249 -1.06 21.55 -33.41
N LYS A 250 -0.67 22.66 -34.04
CA LYS A 250 -0.07 23.80 -33.34
C LYS A 250 -1.03 24.45 -32.34
N ASP A 251 -2.32 24.51 -32.64
CA ASP A 251 -3.36 25.00 -31.72
C ASP A 251 -3.58 24.05 -30.53
N LEU A 252 -3.45 22.74 -30.74
CA LEU A 252 -3.45 21.73 -29.69
C LEU A 252 -2.22 21.85 -28.78
N GLU A 253 -1.04 22.03 -29.36
CA GLU A 253 0.24 22.17 -28.64
C GLU A 253 0.37 23.52 -27.92
N SER A 254 -0.24 24.58 -28.46
CA SER A 254 -0.32 25.90 -27.80
C SER A 254 -1.47 26.00 -26.80
N ARG A 255 -2.29 24.94 -26.65
CA ARG A 255 -3.40 24.93 -25.70
C ARG A 255 -2.84 24.86 -24.28
N PRO A 256 -3.15 25.83 -23.40
CA PRO A 256 -2.67 25.81 -22.03
C PRO A 256 -3.13 24.53 -21.33
N THR A 257 -2.21 23.83 -20.67
CA THR A 257 -2.54 22.63 -19.90
C THR A 257 -3.52 22.98 -18.78
N GLN A 258 -4.32 22.01 -18.30
CA GLN A 258 -5.31 22.26 -17.25
C GLN A 258 -4.69 22.87 -15.98
N HIS A 259 -3.42 22.56 -15.72
CA HIS A 259 -2.65 23.13 -14.63
C HIS A 259 -2.30 24.61 -14.89
N GLU A 260 -1.81 24.96 -16.09
CA GLU A 260 -1.54 26.36 -16.48
C GLU A 260 -2.82 27.21 -16.52
N LEU A 261 -3.94 26.66 -16.98
CA LEU A 261 -5.24 27.33 -16.93
C LEU A 261 -5.67 27.63 -15.49
N ARG A 262 -5.42 26.72 -14.54
CA ARG A 262 -5.67 26.97 -13.11
C ARG A 262 -4.78 28.08 -12.58
N LEU A 263 -3.50 28.09 -12.97
CA LEU A 263 -2.54 29.13 -12.59
C LEU A 263 -2.94 30.49 -13.17
N TYR A 264 -3.26 30.56 -14.46
CA TYR A 264 -3.77 31.77 -15.12
C TYR A 264 -5.09 32.23 -14.49
N LYS A 265 -6.02 31.33 -14.16
CA LYS A 265 -7.26 31.70 -13.45
C LYS A 265 -6.99 32.28 -12.07
N GLN A 266 -5.95 31.80 -11.38
CA GLN A 266 -5.51 32.36 -10.10
C GLN A 266 -4.81 33.71 -10.27
N GLN A 267 -3.99 33.88 -11.31
CA GLN A 267 -3.36 35.15 -11.67
C GLN A 267 -4.39 36.19 -12.12
N VAL A 268 -5.37 35.80 -12.94
CA VAL A 268 -6.51 36.63 -13.34
C VAL A 268 -7.32 37.02 -12.12
N LYS A 269 -7.60 36.14 -11.16
CA LYS A 269 -8.25 36.56 -9.89
C LYS A 269 -7.42 37.56 -9.09
N LYS A 270 -6.08 37.46 -9.11
CA LYS A 270 -5.19 38.44 -8.47
C LYS A 270 -5.19 39.78 -9.22
N LEU A 271 -5.15 39.74 -10.55
CA LEU A 271 -5.22 40.91 -11.41
C LEU A 271 -6.59 41.56 -11.39
N GLU A 272 -7.69 40.82 -11.34
CA GLU A 272 -9.06 41.33 -11.14
C GLU A 272 -9.20 42.01 -9.78
N LYS A 273 -8.56 41.47 -8.73
CA LYS A 273 -8.49 42.14 -7.43
C LYS A 273 -7.64 43.42 -7.49
N ALA A 274 -6.53 43.40 -8.23
CA ALA A 274 -5.70 44.59 -8.44
C ALA A 274 -6.39 45.64 -9.32
N LEU A 275 -7.12 45.20 -10.34
CA LEU A 275 -7.90 46.01 -11.28
C LEU A 275 -9.14 46.57 -10.59
N LYS A 276 -9.84 45.84 -9.72
CA LYS A 276 -10.89 46.42 -8.86
C LYS A 276 -10.34 47.48 -7.91
N LYS A 277 -9.08 47.37 -7.48
CA LYS A 277 -8.41 48.42 -6.69
C LYS A 277 -7.98 49.60 -7.58
N ASN A 278 -7.53 49.34 -8.79
CA ASN A 278 -7.10 50.35 -9.75
C ASN A 278 -8.27 51.12 -10.36
N ILE A 279 -9.38 50.47 -10.74
CA ILE A 279 -10.62 51.12 -11.19
C ILE A 279 -11.17 52.03 -10.09
N LYS A 280 -11.11 51.61 -8.81
CA LYS A 280 -11.43 52.49 -7.67
C LYS A 280 -10.49 53.69 -7.52
N LEU A 281 -9.23 53.56 -7.94
CA LEU A 281 -8.24 54.66 -8.02
C LEU A 281 -8.38 55.49 -9.30
N GLN A 282 -8.93 54.92 -10.37
CA GLN A 282 -9.07 55.52 -11.69
C GLN A 282 -10.41 56.27 -11.81
N ASP A 283 -11.46 55.87 -11.07
CA ASP A 283 -12.68 56.67 -10.85
C ASP A 283 -12.38 57.99 -10.09
N LEU A 284 -11.27 58.03 -9.33
CA LEU A 284 -10.74 59.24 -8.71
C LEU A 284 -9.91 60.12 -9.68
N ILE A 285 -9.45 59.58 -10.81
CA ILE A 285 -8.52 60.25 -11.74
C ILE A 285 -9.19 60.60 -13.08
N SER A 286 -10.25 59.88 -13.47
CA SER A 286 -11.02 60.08 -14.71
C SER A 286 -11.92 61.32 -14.71
N GLN A 287 -11.99 62.07 -13.60
CA GLN A 287 -12.64 63.38 -13.56
C GLN A 287 -11.78 64.51 -14.19
N LYS A 288 -10.57 64.23 -14.69
CA LYS A 288 -9.61 65.31 -15.04
C LYS A 288 -9.13 65.42 -16.49
N LYS A 289 -9.38 64.48 -17.42
CA LYS A 289 -8.83 64.63 -18.79
C LYS A 289 -9.74 64.01 -19.87
N ALA A 290 -10.82 64.70 -20.18
CA ALA A 290 -11.44 64.62 -21.50
C ALA A 290 -10.87 65.77 -22.32
N ASP A 291 -9.95 65.49 -23.26
CA ASP A 291 -9.81 66.29 -24.47
C ASP A 291 -8.89 65.62 -25.51
N ASP A 292 -9.44 65.52 -26.73
CA ASP A 292 -8.80 65.54 -28.05
C ASP A 292 -7.74 64.47 -28.46
N LYS A 293 -7.60 64.04 -29.73
CA LYS A 293 -8.45 63.94 -30.93
C LYS A 293 -7.59 63.25 -32.03
N LYS A 294 -8.26 62.44 -32.86
CA LYS A 294 -8.03 62.19 -34.30
C LYS A 294 -6.75 61.50 -34.82
N GLU A 295 -6.95 60.26 -35.27
CA GLU A 295 -6.30 59.64 -36.44
C GLU A 295 -6.87 60.18 -37.77
N LYS A 296 -6.02 60.17 -38.81
CA LYS A 296 -6.24 60.03 -40.27
C LYS A 296 -4.85 60.05 -40.93
N ASP A 297 -4.53 59.45 -42.06
CA ASP A 297 -5.05 58.37 -42.92
C ASP A 297 -3.84 58.02 -43.83
N GLU A 298 -3.75 56.76 -44.25
CA GLU A 298 -2.80 56.13 -45.20
C GLU A 298 -2.80 56.80 -46.61
N PRO A 299 -1.80 56.58 -47.53
CA PRO A 299 -1.60 55.25 -48.18
C PRO A 299 -0.22 54.93 -48.84
N SER A 300 0.01 53.64 -49.16
CA SER A 300 0.56 53.11 -50.44
C SER A 300 1.42 51.84 -50.25
N GLU A 301 0.77 50.67 -50.20
CA GLU A 301 1.31 49.40 -49.69
C GLU A 301 2.42 48.70 -50.51
N ASP A 302 2.67 48.99 -51.79
CA ASP A 302 3.53 48.09 -52.60
C ASP A 302 5.03 48.41 -52.63
N ASN A 303 5.47 49.64 -52.34
CA ASN A 303 6.91 49.93 -52.14
C ASN A 303 7.31 49.86 -50.65
N GLN A 304 6.33 49.92 -49.75
CA GLN A 304 6.56 49.80 -48.32
C GLN A 304 6.92 48.37 -47.94
N GLN A 305 6.31 47.34 -48.51
CA GLN A 305 6.62 45.96 -48.08
C GLN A 305 8.06 45.54 -48.39
N GLN A 306 8.60 45.92 -49.55
CA GLN A 306 10.00 45.67 -49.92
C GLN A 306 10.98 46.47 -49.03
N ALA A 307 10.72 47.77 -48.83
CA ALA A 307 11.53 48.62 -47.95
C ALA A 307 11.41 48.21 -46.47
N LEU A 308 10.25 47.71 -46.03
CA LEU A 308 10.01 47.17 -44.70
C LEU A 308 10.65 45.79 -44.51
N THR A 309 10.73 44.95 -45.55
CA THR A 309 11.53 43.72 -45.48
C THR A 309 13.02 44.04 -45.41
N ASP A 310 13.53 44.94 -46.25
CA ASP A 310 14.95 45.33 -46.23
C ASP A 310 15.31 46.04 -44.92
N GLN A 311 14.41 46.88 -44.38
CA GLN A 311 14.54 47.48 -43.05
C GLN A 311 14.50 46.43 -41.94
N ARG A 312 13.64 45.41 -42.04
CA ARG A 312 13.60 44.30 -41.06
C ARG A 312 14.87 43.46 -41.12
N TYR A 313 15.39 43.15 -42.30
CA TYR A 313 16.66 42.44 -42.45
C TYR A 313 17.83 43.27 -41.90
N PHE A 314 17.88 44.57 -42.20
CA PHE A 314 18.88 45.46 -41.62
C PHE A 314 18.75 45.59 -40.10
N GLN A 315 17.52 45.62 -39.57
CA GLN A 315 17.26 45.67 -38.12
C GLN A 315 17.66 44.37 -37.41
N VAL A 316 17.48 43.22 -38.07
CA VAL A 316 17.98 41.93 -37.57
C VAL A 316 19.50 41.88 -37.62
N LEU A 317 20.13 42.27 -38.73
CA LEU A 317 21.60 42.29 -38.86
C LEU A 317 22.25 43.25 -37.87
N SER A 318 21.67 44.42 -37.63
CA SER A 318 22.13 45.38 -36.61
C SER A 318 21.88 44.88 -35.18
N SER A 319 20.78 44.17 -34.93
CA SER A 319 20.53 43.50 -33.63
C SER A 319 21.58 42.42 -33.36
N ILE A 320 21.89 41.57 -34.35
CA ILE A 320 22.94 40.55 -34.26
C ILE A 320 24.31 41.21 -34.07
N ASN A 321 24.61 42.27 -34.83
CA ASN A 321 25.86 43.00 -34.71
C ASN A 321 26.01 43.66 -33.32
N SER A 322 24.91 44.13 -32.73
CA SER A 322 24.90 44.67 -31.36
C SER A 322 25.11 43.59 -30.29
N ILE A 323 24.69 42.35 -30.53
CA ILE A 323 24.96 41.20 -29.64
C ILE A 323 26.45 40.84 -29.68
N ILE A 324 27.05 40.83 -30.87
CA ILE A 324 28.48 40.51 -31.07
C ILE A 324 29.41 41.57 -30.44
N HIS A 325 29.01 42.84 -30.50
CA HIS A 325 29.79 43.96 -29.94
C HIS A 325 29.39 44.29 -28.49
N ASN A 326 28.55 43.47 -27.84
CA ASN A 326 28.17 43.66 -26.46
C ASN A 326 29.40 43.47 -25.56
N PRO A 327 29.72 44.40 -24.64
CA PRO A 327 30.89 44.30 -23.75
C PRO A 327 30.87 43.09 -22.79
N ARG A 328 29.74 42.37 -22.70
CA ARG A 328 29.59 41.12 -21.95
C ARG A 328 29.77 39.85 -22.81
N ALA A 329 29.93 39.99 -24.13
CA ALA A 329 30.20 38.86 -25.02
C ALA A 329 31.67 38.43 -24.91
N PRO A 330 31.98 37.12 -25.06
CA PRO A 330 33.36 36.64 -24.99
C PRO A 330 34.22 37.36 -26.04
N VAL A 331 35.40 37.82 -25.63
CA VAL A 331 36.35 38.54 -26.50
C VAL A 331 36.64 37.70 -27.74
N ILE A 332 36.13 38.12 -28.90
CA ILE A 332 36.39 37.48 -30.18
C ILE A 332 37.85 37.75 -30.53
N ILE A 333 38.68 36.71 -30.44
CA ILE A 333 40.07 36.75 -30.89
C ILE A 333 40.05 36.63 -32.43
N TYR A 334 39.72 37.72 -33.12
CA TYR A 334 40.10 37.87 -34.53
C TYR A 334 40.79 39.22 -34.73
N LYS A 335 42.10 39.22 -34.42
CA LYS A 335 43.03 40.19 -34.99
C LYS A 335 43.34 39.76 -36.42
N GLN A 336 42.98 40.64 -37.35
CA GLN A 336 43.50 40.77 -38.73
C GLN A 336 44.55 39.75 -39.17
N SER A 337 44.20 38.93 -40.16
CA SER A 337 45.16 38.32 -41.08
C SER A 337 45.16 39.13 -42.39
N LYS A 338 46.33 39.70 -42.69
CA LYS A 338 46.67 40.58 -43.83
C LYS A 338 46.45 39.93 -45.21
N GLY A 339 46.12 40.76 -46.20
CA GLY A 339 46.68 40.59 -47.56
C GLY A 339 45.89 41.21 -48.70
N GLY A 340 46.35 42.37 -49.21
CA GLY A 340 46.12 42.78 -50.61
C GLY A 340 45.34 44.07 -50.83
N ALA A 341 46.06 45.17 -51.04
CA ALA A 341 45.52 46.36 -51.67
C ALA A 341 45.29 46.11 -53.17
N GLN A 342 44.12 46.47 -53.71
CA GLN A 342 43.97 46.91 -55.11
C GLN A 342 42.60 47.58 -55.36
N HIS A 343 42.66 48.73 -56.03
CA HIS A 343 41.58 49.60 -56.51
C HIS A 343 40.41 48.86 -57.17
N PHE A 344 39.17 49.35 -57.02
CA PHE A 344 38.18 49.52 -58.10
C PHE A 344 37.06 50.51 -57.67
N ASN A 345 36.34 51.01 -58.68
CA ASN A 345 35.66 52.30 -58.79
C ASN A 345 34.37 52.50 -57.97
N LYS A 346 34.02 53.79 -57.79
CA LYS A 346 32.65 54.31 -57.61
C LYS A 346 31.67 53.65 -58.60
N ASP A 347 30.66 52.95 -58.08
CA ASP A 347 29.24 53.31 -58.24
C ASP A 347 28.34 52.25 -57.59
N LEU A 348 27.34 52.75 -56.84
CA LEU A 348 26.06 52.08 -56.53
C LEU A 348 26.09 50.65 -55.98
N VAL A 349 26.54 50.45 -54.72
CA VAL A 349 25.85 49.65 -53.68
C VAL A 349 26.44 50.09 -52.35
N GLN A 350 25.59 50.40 -51.38
CA GLN A 350 25.99 50.66 -50.01
C GLN A 350 26.58 49.36 -49.44
N ASP A 351 27.92 49.25 -49.41
CA ASP A 351 28.65 48.13 -48.80
C ASP A 351 28.06 47.82 -47.42
N CYS A 352 27.40 46.67 -47.32
CA CYS A 352 26.76 46.21 -46.10
C CYS A 352 27.86 45.84 -45.11
N GLY A 353 28.13 46.69 -44.10
CA GLY A 353 29.15 46.48 -43.07
C GLY A 353 28.88 45.32 -42.09
N PHE A 354 28.41 44.19 -42.59
CA PHE A 354 28.00 42.98 -41.87
C PHE A 354 28.75 41.72 -42.36
N GLU A 355 29.77 41.86 -43.22
CA GLU A 355 30.54 40.73 -43.76
C GLU A 355 31.21 39.88 -42.66
N HIS A 356 31.58 40.50 -41.54
CA HIS A 356 32.15 39.81 -40.38
C HIS A 356 31.12 38.98 -39.59
N LEU A 357 29.82 39.16 -39.82
CA LEU A 357 28.79 38.40 -39.12
C LEU A 357 28.77 36.92 -39.52
N VAL A 358 28.97 36.63 -40.81
CA VAL A 358 28.85 35.27 -41.34
C VAL A 358 29.89 34.33 -40.71
N PRO A 359 31.21 34.67 -40.71
CA PRO A 359 32.21 33.81 -40.08
C PRO A 359 32.02 33.64 -38.56
N ILE A 360 31.48 34.65 -37.88
CA ILE A 360 31.23 34.60 -36.42
C ILE A 360 30.05 33.66 -36.12
N ILE A 361 28.98 33.71 -36.92
CA ILE A 361 27.81 32.84 -36.78
C ILE A 361 28.18 31.39 -37.10
N GLU A 362 28.99 31.16 -38.14
CA GLU A 362 29.53 29.83 -38.47
C GLU A 362 30.36 29.27 -37.31
N MET A 363 31.26 30.08 -36.73
CA MET A 363 32.03 29.69 -35.56
C MET A 363 31.15 29.36 -34.34
N TRP A 364 30.11 30.14 -34.07
CA TRP A 364 29.17 29.85 -32.97
C TRP A 364 28.38 28.56 -33.22
N ALA A 365 28.01 28.28 -34.47
CA ALA A 365 27.38 27.01 -34.84
C ALA A 365 28.35 25.83 -34.60
N ASP A 366 29.62 25.97 -34.97
CA ASP A 366 30.65 24.95 -34.74
C ASP A 366 30.92 24.72 -33.24
N GLN A 367 30.94 25.77 -32.43
CA GLN A 367 31.06 25.66 -30.97
C GLN A 367 29.83 24.99 -30.33
N LEU A 368 28.63 25.27 -30.85
CA LEU A 368 27.41 24.62 -30.40
C LEU A 368 27.40 23.12 -30.74
N ILE A 369 27.93 22.74 -31.91
CA ILE A 369 28.13 21.33 -32.29
C ILE A 369 29.17 20.68 -31.37
N SER A 370 30.29 21.35 -31.13
CA SER A 370 31.36 20.87 -30.25
C SER A 370 30.89 20.63 -28.82
N LEU A 371 29.94 21.44 -28.31
CA LEU A 371 29.29 21.22 -27.02
C LEU A 371 28.48 19.92 -26.98
N LYS A 372 27.78 19.59 -28.06
CA LYS A 372 27.05 18.31 -28.16
C LYS A 372 28.01 17.12 -28.15
N ASP A 373 29.15 17.24 -28.81
CA ASP A 373 30.16 16.18 -28.84
C ASP A 373 30.93 16.06 -27.52
N LEU A 374 31.16 17.17 -26.83
CA LEU A 374 31.69 17.18 -25.45
C LEU A 374 30.73 16.46 -24.50
N TYR A 375 29.43 16.74 -24.58
CA TYR A 375 28.42 16.05 -23.78
C TYR A 375 28.41 14.54 -24.04
N LYS A 376 28.47 14.10 -25.30
CA LYS A 376 28.57 12.67 -25.64
C LYS A 376 29.81 12.03 -25.04
N SER A 377 30.96 12.70 -25.15
CA SER A 377 32.23 12.23 -24.61
C SER A 377 32.19 12.13 -23.09
N LEU A 378 31.61 13.14 -22.43
CA LEU A 378 31.44 13.18 -20.98
C LEU A 378 30.46 12.11 -20.49
N LYS A 379 29.39 11.86 -21.23
CA LYS A 379 28.44 10.76 -20.96
C LYS A 379 29.09 9.38 -21.10
N LEU A 380 30.01 9.22 -22.06
CA LEU A 380 30.76 7.98 -22.21
C LEU A 380 31.74 7.81 -21.04
N LEU A 381 32.41 8.89 -20.64
CA LEU A 381 33.30 8.90 -19.49
C LEU A 381 32.56 8.65 -18.16
N SER A 382 31.33 9.16 -17.99
CA SER A 382 30.52 8.89 -16.79
C SER A 382 30.08 7.45 -16.70
N ALA A 383 29.71 6.83 -17.83
CA ALA A 383 29.38 5.41 -17.86
C ALA A 383 30.56 4.52 -17.43
N GLU A 384 31.79 4.96 -17.70
CA GLU A 384 33.01 4.22 -17.36
C GLU A 384 33.48 4.45 -15.91
N LEU A 385 33.45 5.69 -15.43
CA LEU A 385 33.93 6.04 -14.08
C LEU A 385 32.86 5.85 -12.99
N VAL A 386 31.58 6.06 -13.34
CA VAL A 386 30.44 6.08 -12.42
C VAL A 386 29.22 5.33 -13.02
N PRO A 387 29.27 3.99 -13.11
CA PRO A 387 28.23 3.20 -13.79
C PRO A 387 26.86 3.20 -13.07
N TRP A 388 26.84 3.60 -11.80
CA TRP A 388 25.65 3.57 -10.94
C TRP A 388 24.77 4.81 -11.08
N HIS A 389 25.27 5.87 -11.72
CA HIS A 389 24.49 7.06 -12.01
C HIS A 389 23.75 6.93 -13.34
N ASN A 390 22.43 6.78 -13.24
CA ASN A 390 21.54 6.90 -14.39
C ASN A 390 21.39 8.39 -14.73
N LEU A 391 22.32 8.94 -15.52
CA LEU A 391 22.07 10.20 -16.22
C LEU A 391 20.84 9.98 -17.09
N LYS A 392 19.71 10.56 -16.66
CA LYS A 392 18.42 10.45 -17.33
C LYS A 392 18.63 10.71 -18.82
N LYS A 393 18.01 9.89 -19.68
CA LYS A 393 17.93 10.15 -21.11
C LYS A 393 17.26 11.51 -21.28
N GLN A 394 18.05 12.56 -21.49
CA GLN A 394 17.51 13.85 -21.85
C GLN A 394 16.95 13.72 -23.26
N ASP A 395 15.73 14.22 -23.46
CA ASP A 395 15.08 14.21 -24.77
C ASP A 395 15.97 14.94 -25.77
N GLU A 396 16.14 14.37 -26.96
CA GLU A 396 17.00 14.89 -28.03
C GLU A 396 16.61 16.33 -28.48
N ASN A 397 15.49 16.85 -27.99
CA ASN A 397 14.93 18.17 -28.26
C ASN A 397 15.31 19.26 -27.25
N GLU A 398 15.89 18.94 -26.09
CA GLU A 398 16.41 19.96 -25.16
C GLU A 398 17.86 20.33 -25.52
N GLY A 399 18.11 21.63 -25.73
CA GLY A 399 19.47 22.12 -25.97
C GLY A 399 20.36 21.88 -24.76
N ILE A 400 21.52 21.24 -24.97
CA ILE A 400 22.52 20.95 -23.93
C ILE A 400 23.02 22.27 -23.35
N LYS A 401 22.86 22.46 -22.03
CA LYS A 401 23.35 23.64 -21.34
C LYS A 401 24.72 23.38 -20.71
N VAL A 402 25.51 24.44 -20.54
CA VAL A 402 26.85 24.35 -19.94
C VAL A 402 26.75 24.00 -18.45
N GLU A 403 25.66 24.39 -17.80
CA GLU A 403 25.33 24.01 -16.43
C GLU A 403 25.17 22.49 -16.27
N ASP A 404 24.59 21.81 -17.28
CA ASP A 404 24.42 20.35 -17.27
C ASP A 404 25.77 19.64 -17.39
N LEU A 405 26.68 20.18 -18.22
CA LEU A 405 28.05 19.68 -18.36
C LEU A 405 28.85 19.88 -17.08
N LEU A 406 28.74 21.05 -16.46
CA LEU A 406 29.42 21.37 -15.20
C LEU A 406 28.93 20.45 -14.08
N PHE A 407 27.62 20.22 -13.98
CA PHE A 407 27.04 19.29 -13.02
C PHE A 407 27.58 17.86 -13.18
N ILE A 408 27.68 17.37 -14.42
CA ILE A 408 28.24 16.02 -14.67
C ILE A 408 29.72 15.95 -14.24
N VAL A 409 30.52 16.99 -14.55
CA VAL A 409 31.93 17.05 -14.15
C VAL A 409 32.08 17.14 -12.63
N ASP A 410 31.31 18.00 -11.96
CA ASP A 410 31.34 18.15 -10.50
C ASP A 410 30.91 16.84 -9.81
N THR A 411 29.89 16.16 -10.35
CA THR A 411 29.46 14.84 -9.86
C THR A 411 30.57 13.80 -10.01
N MET A 412 31.28 13.77 -11.14
CA MET A 412 32.44 12.88 -11.32
C MET A 412 33.57 13.19 -10.35
N LEU A 413 33.88 14.48 -10.14
CA LEU A 413 34.96 14.91 -9.25
C LEU A 413 34.65 14.54 -7.80
N GLU A 414 33.41 14.78 -7.35
CA GLU A 414 32.97 14.43 -6.00
C GLU A 414 32.99 12.91 -5.77
N GLU A 415 32.62 12.12 -6.77
CA GLU A 415 32.74 10.65 -6.67
C GLU A 415 34.19 10.14 -6.66
N VAL A 416 35.07 10.69 -7.50
CA VAL A 416 36.49 10.32 -7.51
C VAL A 416 37.15 10.67 -6.18
N GLU A 417 36.79 11.80 -5.57
CA GLU A 417 37.25 12.21 -4.23
C GLU A 417 36.70 11.29 -3.12
N ASN A 418 35.49 10.74 -3.27
CA ASN A 418 34.90 9.77 -2.35
C ASN A 418 35.48 8.35 -2.49
N LYS A 419 35.96 7.93 -3.67
CA LYS A 419 36.61 6.62 -3.84
C LYS A 419 37.92 6.46 -3.05
N GLU A 420 38.57 7.55 -2.66
CA GLU A 420 39.76 7.50 -1.80
C GLU A 420 39.42 7.19 -0.32
N LYS A 421 38.16 7.39 0.10
CA LYS A 421 37.69 7.13 1.46
C LYS A 421 36.90 5.83 1.61
N ASP A 422 36.25 5.35 0.55
CA ASP A 422 35.39 4.15 0.58
C ASP A 422 36.02 2.91 -0.10
N SER A 423 37.23 2.53 0.33
CA SER A 423 37.89 1.27 -0.08
C SER A 423 37.14 -0.03 0.32
N ASN A 424 35.93 0.07 0.88
CA ASN A 424 35.13 -1.04 1.40
C ASN A 424 33.78 -1.24 0.68
N MET A 425 33.60 -0.76 -0.56
CA MET A 425 32.43 -1.15 -1.36
C MET A 425 32.61 -2.62 -1.82
N PRO A 426 31.79 -3.59 -1.39
CA PRO A 426 31.98 -4.98 -1.80
C PRO A 426 31.74 -5.12 -3.30
N ASN A 427 32.64 -5.84 -3.97
CA ASN A 427 32.53 -6.22 -5.38
C ASN A 427 31.09 -6.69 -5.69
N VAL A 428 30.51 -6.20 -6.79
CA VAL A 428 29.15 -6.52 -7.27
C VAL A 428 28.88 -8.02 -7.24
N GLN A 429 29.90 -8.84 -7.50
CA GLN A 429 29.81 -10.30 -7.46
C GLN A 429 29.51 -10.82 -6.05
N ILE A 430 30.07 -10.21 -5.01
CA ILE A 430 29.81 -10.52 -3.60
C ILE A 430 28.40 -10.08 -3.23
N LEU A 431 27.98 -8.87 -3.64
CA LEU A 431 26.61 -8.40 -3.40
C LEU A 431 25.58 -9.31 -4.07
N GLN A 432 25.84 -9.73 -5.30
CA GLN A 432 24.97 -10.64 -6.05
C GLN A 432 24.95 -12.05 -5.44
N ALA A 433 26.08 -12.52 -4.90
CA ALA A 433 26.13 -13.77 -4.13
C ALA A 433 25.33 -13.67 -2.83
N ILE A 434 25.39 -12.55 -2.12
CA ILE A 434 24.61 -12.28 -0.91
C ILE A 434 23.11 -12.23 -1.24
N VAL A 435 22.72 -11.49 -2.28
CA VAL A 435 21.33 -11.41 -2.75
C VAL A 435 20.80 -12.79 -3.14
N SER A 436 21.59 -13.58 -3.88
CA SER A 436 21.23 -14.96 -4.26
C SER A 436 21.10 -15.88 -3.05
N HIS A 437 21.92 -15.68 -2.02
CA HIS A 437 21.84 -16.44 -0.77
C HIS A 437 20.52 -16.16 -0.04
N PHE A 438 20.14 -14.89 0.10
CA PHE A 438 18.87 -14.51 0.74
C PHE A 438 17.64 -14.97 -0.05
N GLN A 439 17.70 -14.92 -1.39
CA GLN A 439 16.64 -15.46 -2.24
C GLN A 439 16.43 -16.97 -2.03
N LYS A 440 17.52 -17.74 -1.86
CA LYS A 440 17.44 -19.17 -1.53
C LYS A 440 17.00 -19.43 -0.10
N LEU A 441 17.49 -18.66 0.87
CA LEU A 441 17.14 -18.85 2.28
C LEU A 441 15.64 -18.67 2.54
N PHE A 442 15.02 -17.75 1.82
CA PHE A 442 13.59 -17.44 1.95
C PHE A 442 12.72 -18.05 0.84
N ASP A 443 13.27 -18.86 -0.07
CA ASP A 443 12.58 -19.45 -1.24
C ASP A 443 11.80 -18.42 -2.09
N VAL A 444 12.47 -17.32 -2.47
CA VAL A 444 11.86 -16.23 -3.25
C VAL A 444 12.62 -15.99 -4.56
N PRO A 445 11.93 -15.88 -5.71
CA PRO A 445 12.58 -15.65 -7.00
C PRO A 445 13.15 -14.23 -7.17
N SER A 446 12.74 -13.24 -6.37
CA SER A 446 13.16 -11.83 -6.49
C SER A 446 13.52 -11.21 -5.13
N LEU A 447 14.48 -10.28 -5.13
CA LEU A 447 14.90 -9.55 -3.92
C LEU A 447 13.74 -8.78 -3.28
N THR A 448 12.82 -8.25 -4.10
CA THR A 448 11.63 -7.53 -3.63
C THR A 448 10.71 -8.40 -2.79
N GLY A 449 10.67 -9.72 -3.02
CA GLY A 449 9.87 -10.64 -2.22
C GLY A 449 10.57 -11.15 -0.95
N VAL A 450 11.89 -10.92 -0.79
CA VAL A 450 12.63 -11.32 0.43
C VAL A 450 12.09 -10.59 1.65
N TYR A 451 11.86 -9.28 1.56
CA TYR A 451 11.29 -8.49 2.67
C TYR A 451 9.88 -8.93 3.07
N PRO A 452 8.91 -9.07 2.13
CA PRO A 452 7.60 -9.65 2.43
C PRO A 452 7.69 -11.03 3.08
N ARG A 453 8.53 -11.91 2.55
CA ARG A 453 8.67 -13.27 3.07
C ARG A 453 9.32 -13.31 4.45
N MET A 454 10.31 -12.46 4.69
CA MET A 454 10.92 -12.29 6.00
C MET A 454 9.89 -11.78 7.02
N ASN A 455 9.08 -10.79 6.65
CA ASN A 455 8.03 -10.27 7.52
C ASN A 455 6.99 -11.36 7.83
N GLU A 456 6.60 -12.15 6.83
CA GLU A 456 5.72 -13.31 7.02
C GLU A 456 6.33 -14.33 8.00
N VAL A 457 7.61 -14.66 7.87
CA VAL A 457 8.31 -15.55 8.83
C VAL A 457 8.28 -14.98 10.25
N TYR A 458 8.51 -13.67 10.42
CA TYR A 458 8.42 -13.03 11.73
C TYR A 458 6.99 -13.05 12.30
N THR A 459 5.99 -12.77 11.48
CA THR A 459 4.58 -12.86 11.87
C THR A 459 4.23 -14.29 12.29
N ARG A 460 4.57 -15.30 11.47
CA ARG A 460 4.33 -16.72 11.77
C ARG A 460 5.07 -17.18 13.03
N LEU A 461 6.32 -16.73 13.24
CA LEU A 461 7.06 -17.05 14.45
C LEU A 461 6.41 -16.41 15.68
N GLY A 462 5.90 -15.17 15.55
CA GLY A 462 5.12 -14.49 16.58
C GLY A 462 3.84 -15.24 16.93
N GLU A 463 3.06 -15.63 15.91
CA GLU A 463 1.86 -16.46 16.05
C GLU A 463 2.18 -17.79 16.75
N MET A 464 3.24 -18.47 16.33
CA MET A 464 3.63 -19.78 16.86
C MET A 464 4.12 -19.68 18.30
N ASN A 465 4.91 -18.66 18.65
CA ASN A 465 5.28 -18.39 20.05
C ASN A 465 4.07 -18.06 20.91
N ASN A 466 3.08 -17.34 20.37
CA ASN A 466 1.86 -17.04 21.08
C ASN A 466 1.01 -18.30 21.31
N ALA A 467 0.88 -19.15 20.28
CA ALA A 467 0.21 -20.44 20.39
C ALA A 467 0.90 -21.35 21.41
N VAL A 468 2.23 -21.41 21.40
CA VAL A 468 3.02 -22.17 22.39
C VAL A 468 2.76 -21.65 23.79
N ARG A 469 2.81 -20.33 24.02
CA ARG A 469 2.53 -19.74 25.33
C ARG A 469 1.10 -20.02 25.79
N ASN A 470 0.10 -19.86 24.91
CA ASN A 470 -1.29 -20.17 25.22
C ASN A 470 -1.48 -21.65 25.60
N LEU A 471 -0.82 -22.56 24.88
CA LEU A 471 -0.84 -23.99 25.20
C LEU A 471 -0.09 -24.30 26.49
N GLN A 472 1.01 -23.60 26.80
CA GLN A 472 1.72 -23.73 28.08
C GLN A 472 0.84 -23.28 29.24
N GLU A 473 0.14 -22.14 29.10
CA GLU A 473 -0.76 -21.60 30.11
C GLU A 473 -1.97 -22.53 30.34
N LEU A 474 -2.59 -23.01 29.26
CA LEU A 474 -3.72 -23.92 29.34
C LEU A 474 -3.37 -25.29 29.96
N LEU A 475 -2.14 -25.75 29.75
CA LEU A 475 -1.63 -27.02 30.29
C LEU A 475 -0.85 -26.84 31.61
N GLU A 476 -0.80 -25.62 32.15
CA GLU A 476 -0.07 -25.25 33.37
C GLU A 476 1.41 -25.70 33.36
N LEU A 477 2.05 -25.66 32.19
CA LEU A 477 3.45 -26.00 32.03
C LEU A 477 4.31 -24.77 32.35
N ASP A 478 5.44 -24.97 33.02
CA ASP A 478 6.41 -23.90 33.28
C ASP A 478 6.80 -23.20 31.96
N SER A 479 6.91 -21.87 31.99
CA SER A 479 7.27 -21.05 30.81
C SER A 479 8.67 -21.35 30.23
N SER A 480 9.49 -22.12 30.95
CA SER A 480 10.78 -22.65 30.53
C SER A 480 10.70 -24.03 29.85
N SER A 481 9.51 -24.63 29.76
CA SER A 481 9.30 -25.96 29.19
C SER A 481 9.62 -25.98 27.70
N SER A 482 10.41 -26.97 27.26
CA SER A 482 10.75 -27.11 25.84
C SER A 482 9.51 -27.41 24.98
N LEU A 483 9.54 -26.97 23.71
CA LEU A 483 8.47 -27.24 22.73
C LEU A 483 8.17 -28.74 22.58
N CYS A 484 9.20 -29.59 22.68
CA CYS A 484 9.04 -31.04 22.59
C CYS A 484 8.17 -31.59 23.74
N VAL A 485 8.38 -31.10 24.96
CA VAL A 485 7.59 -31.50 26.13
C VAL A 485 6.13 -31.08 25.95
N LEU A 486 5.88 -29.85 25.51
CA LEU A 486 4.53 -29.35 25.23
C LEU A 486 3.81 -30.16 24.15
N VAL A 487 4.47 -30.44 23.03
CA VAL A 487 3.86 -31.24 21.95
C VAL A 487 3.59 -32.67 22.44
N SER A 488 4.48 -33.22 23.29
CA SER A 488 4.28 -34.56 23.85
C SER A 488 3.12 -34.62 24.85
N THR A 489 2.89 -33.57 25.65
CA THR A 489 1.77 -33.51 26.60
C THR A 489 0.45 -33.29 25.87
N VAL A 490 0.41 -32.37 24.90
CA VAL A 490 -0.74 -32.21 23.98
C VAL A 490 -1.05 -33.54 23.29
N GLY A 491 -0.03 -34.21 22.76
CA GLY A 491 -0.20 -35.51 22.09
C GLY A 491 -0.69 -36.63 23.03
N LYS A 492 -0.29 -36.62 24.32
CA LYS A 492 -0.86 -37.52 25.33
C LYS A 492 -2.32 -37.19 25.62
N LEU A 493 -2.66 -35.92 25.75
CA LEU A 493 -4.02 -35.45 26.00
C LEU A 493 -4.95 -35.83 24.84
N CYS A 494 -4.52 -35.60 23.59
CA CYS A 494 -5.25 -36.01 22.40
C CYS A 494 -5.48 -37.52 22.34
N ARG A 495 -4.49 -38.34 22.74
CA ARG A 495 -4.67 -39.80 22.82
C ARG A 495 -5.69 -40.18 23.90
N LEU A 496 -5.60 -39.59 25.09
CA LEU A 496 -6.53 -39.83 26.19
C LEU A 496 -7.98 -39.48 25.81
N ILE A 497 -8.18 -38.34 25.16
CA ILE A 497 -9.50 -37.92 24.66
C ILE A 497 -9.98 -38.85 23.55
N ASN A 498 -9.10 -39.25 22.62
CA ASN A 498 -9.49 -40.19 21.57
C ASN A 498 -9.84 -41.58 22.13
N GLU A 499 -9.10 -42.06 23.12
CA GLU A 499 -9.37 -43.34 23.80
C GLU A 499 -10.70 -43.27 24.55
N ASP A 500 -10.97 -42.21 25.30
CA ASP A 500 -12.24 -41.99 26.00
C ASP A 500 -13.42 -41.84 25.03
N VAL A 501 -13.26 -41.06 23.95
CA VAL A 501 -14.30 -40.94 22.91
C VAL A 501 -14.53 -42.28 22.22
N ASN A 502 -13.49 -43.05 21.93
CA ASN A 502 -13.61 -44.36 21.32
C ASN A 502 -14.29 -45.36 22.27
N GLU A 503 -13.99 -45.30 23.58
CA GLU A 503 -14.69 -46.09 24.60
C GLU A 503 -16.15 -45.68 24.74
N GLN A 504 -16.47 -44.37 24.72
CA GLN A 504 -17.84 -43.88 24.75
C GLN A 504 -18.63 -44.28 23.49
N VAL A 505 -18.00 -44.22 22.32
CA VAL A 505 -18.57 -44.72 21.06
C VAL A 505 -18.83 -46.22 21.15
N MET A 506 -17.90 -47.00 21.70
CA MET A 506 -18.08 -48.45 21.95
C MET A 506 -19.16 -48.75 23.01
N GLN A 507 -19.38 -47.86 23.99
CA GLN A 507 -20.47 -48.01 24.96
C GLN A 507 -21.84 -47.69 24.35
N VAL A 508 -21.93 -46.71 23.45
CA VAL A 508 -23.21 -46.30 22.82
C VAL A 508 -23.60 -47.23 21.68
N LEU A 509 -22.64 -47.68 20.87
CA LEU A 509 -22.87 -48.56 19.73
C LEU A 509 -22.80 -50.06 20.10
N GLY A 510 -22.31 -50.38 21.31
CA GLY A 510 -21.97 -51.73 21.72
C GLY A 510 -20.64 -52.21 21.13
N PRO A 511 -20.16 -53.41 21.49
CA PRO A 511 -18.89 -53.98 20.99
C PRO A 511 -18.95 -54.40 19.51
N GLU A 512 -20.00 -54.02 18.79
CA GLU A 512 -20.24 -54.43 17.41
C GLU A 512 -19.59 -53.42 16.48
N ASP A 513 -18.68 -53.91 15.64
CA ASP A 513 -18.00 -53.11 14.62
C ASP A 513 -19.03 -52.36 13.76
N LEU A 514 -18.69 -51.13 13.32
CA LEU A 514 -19.58 -50.29 12.54
C LEU A 514 -20.04 -51.00 11.26
N GLN A 515 -19.19 -51.88 10.72
CA GLN A 515 -19.53 -52.77 9.61
C GLN A 515 -20.56 -53.85 9.99
N SER A 516 -20.53 -54.38 11.21
CA SER A 516 -21.54 -55.32 11.71
C SER A 516 -22.89 -54.64 11.93
N ILE A 517 -22.90 -53.36 12.33
CA ILE A 517 -24.13 -52.57 12.46
C ILE A 517 -24.71 -52.26 11.08
N ILE A 518 -23.86 -51.88 10.11
CA ILE A 518 -24.27 -51.68 8.71
C ILE A 518 -24.87 -52.98 8.15
N ASN A 519 -24.21 -54.12 8.33
CA ASN A 519 -24.72 -55.40 7.84
C ASN A 519 -26.04 -55.78 8.52
N LYS A 520 -26.22 -55.55 9.83
CA LYS A 520 -27.51 -55.77 10.52
C LYS A 520 -28.60 -54.82 10.02
N LEU A 521 -28.25 -53.59 9.67
CA LEU A 521 -29.18 -52.61 9.13
C LEU A 521 -29.59 -52.97 7.70
N GLU A 522 -28.65 -53.44 6.87
CA GLU A 522 -28.92 -53.99 5.54
C GLU A 522 -29.78 -55.26 5.62
N GLU A 523 -29.47 -56.18 6.54
CA GLU A 523 -30.31 -57.36 6.81
C GLU A 523 -31.72 -56.96 7.27
N HIS A 524 -31.86 -55.88 8.05
CA HIS A 524 -33.16 -55.34 8.42
C HIS A 524 -33.88 -54.69 7.23
N GLU A 525 -33.17 -54.00 6.32
CA GLU A 525 -33.74 -53.44 5.09
C GLU A 525 -34.22 -54.53 4.12
N GLU A 526 -33.59 -55.70 4.07
CA GLU A 526 -34.08 -56.84 3.27
C GLU A 526 -35.20 -57.61 3.97
N PHE A 527 -35.10 -57.83 5.28
CA PHE A 527 -36.09 -58.59 6.05
C PHE A 527 -37.40 -57.84 6.22
N PHE A 528 -37.36 -56.54 6.49
CA PHE A 528 -38.55 -55.78 6.85
C PHE A 528 -39.61 -55.71 5.74
N PRO A 529 -39.27 -55.47 4.46
CA PRO A 529 -40.24 -55.52 3.37
C PRO A 529 -40.86 -56.92 3.18
N ALA A 530 -40.06 -57.98 3.32
CA ALA A 530 -40.53 -59.36 3.23
C ALA A 530 -41.48 -59.71 4.40
N PHE A 531 -41.11 -59.28 5.62
CA PHE A 531 -41.94 -59.43 6.81
C PHE A 531 -43.23 -58.61 6.71
N GLN A 532 -43.16 -57.39 6.21
CA GLN A 532 -44.33 -56.52 6.02
C GLN A 532 -45.28 -57.09 4.97
N ALA A 533 -44.76 -57.59 3.83
CA ALA A 533 -45.56 -58.27 2.82
C ALA A 533 -46.27 -59.50 3.40
N PHE A 534 -45.54 -60.39 4.07
CA PHE A 534 -46.12 -61.55 4.75
C PHE A 534 -47.17 -61.16 5.79
N THR A 535 -46.94 -60.07 6.53
CA THR A 535 -47.87 -59.62 7.56
C THR A 535 -49.13 -59.02 6.96
N ASN A 536 -49.02 -58.28 5.85
CA ASN A 536 -50.16 -57.79 5.10
C ASN A 536 -50.98 -58.94 4.49
N ASP A 537 -50.33 -59.97 3.95
CA ASP A 537 -51.02 -61.18 3.46
C ASP A 537 -51.79 -61.87 4.60
N LEU A 538 -51.20 -61.96 5.80
CA LEU A 538 -51.87 -62.49 6.99
C LEU A 538 -53.07 -61.65 7.43
N LEU A 539 -52.94 -60.32 7.39
CA LEU A 539 -54.02 -59.39 7.71
C LEU A 539 -55.18 -59.54 6.72
N GLU A 540 -54.89 -59.69 5.41
CA GLU A 540 -55.90 -59.89 4.37
C GLU A 540 -56.60 -61.25 4.50
N ILE A 541 -55.85 -62.35 4.71
CA ILE A 541 -56.41 -63.70 4.88
C ILE A 541 -57.30 -63.79 6.12
N LEU A 542 -56.96 -63.05 7.18
CA LEU A 542 -57.70 -63.07 8.45
C LEU A 542 -58.80 -61.99 8.51
N GLU A 543 -58.89 -61.10 7.51
CA GLU A 543 -59.76 -59.92 7.46
C GLU A 543 -59.63 -59.01 8.69
N ILE A 544 -58.39 -58.64 9.03
CA ILE A 544 -58.06 -57.83 10.22
C ILE A 544 -57.20 -56.64 9.82
N ASP A 545 -57.47 -55.48 10.43
CA ASP A 545 -56.77 -54.23 10.12
C ASP A 545 -55.59 -53.92 11.06
N ASP A 546 -55.41 -54.71 12.13
CA ASP A 546 -54.41 -54.47 13.17
C ASP A 546 -53.44 -55.66 13.37
N LEU A 547 -52.15 -55.35 13.34
CA LEU A 547 -51.04 -56.29 13.49
C LEU A 547 -51.08 -57.04 14.82
N ASP A 548 -51.48 -56.35 15.90
CA ASP A 548 -51.60 -56.95 17.23
C ASP A 548 -52.78 -57.94 17.34
N ALA A 549 -53.73 -57.86 16.41
CA ALA A 549 -54.91 -58.72 16.37
C ALA A 549 -54.69 -60.02 15.56
N ILE A 550 -53.57 -60.15 14.83
CA ILE A 550 -53.22 -61.35 14.05
C ILE A 550 -53.14 -62.60 14.94
N VAL A 551 -52.34 -62.57 16.01
CA VAL A 551 -52.15 -63.73 16.90
C VAL A 551 -53.46 -64.13 17.61
N PRO A 552 -54.25 -63.20 18.18
CA PRO A 552 -55.57 -63.50 18.72
C PRO A 552 -56.54 -64.15 17.71
N ALA A 553 -56.55 -63.70 16.46
CA ALA A 553 -57.47 -64.21 15.45
C ALA A 553 -57.09 -65.57 14.90
N VAL A 554 -55.79 -65.83 14.68
CA VAL A 554 -55.30 -67.17 14.35
C VAL A 554 -55.66 -68.15 15.47
N ARG A 555 -55.56 -67.74 16.75
CA ARG A 555 -56.01 -68.56 17.88
C ARG A 555 -57.52 -68.81 17.86
N LYS A 556 -58.35 -67.83 17.49
CA LYS A 556 -59.81 -68.02 17.33
C LYS A 556 -60.16 -68.97 16.19
N LEU A 557 -59.52 -68.86 15.03
CA LEU A 557 -59.68 -69.79 13.90
C LEU A 557 -59.27 -71.21 14.26
N LYS A 558 -58.16 -71.37 15.02
CA LYS A 558 -57.74 -72.67 15.55
C LYS A 558 -58.79 -73.30 16.46
N ILE A 559 -59.49 -72.50 17.26
CA ILE A 559 -60.57 -72.96 18.17
C ILE A 559 -61.84 -73.32 17.38
N LEU A 560 -62.12 -72.67 16.23
CA LEU A 560 -63.24 -72.98 15.34
C LEU A 560 -63.00 -74.18 14.40
N SER A 561 -61.74 -74.62 14.28
CA SER A 561 -61.33 -75.77 13.45
C SER A 561 -61.38 -77.13 14.18
N TYR A 562 -61.76 -77.13 15.46
CA TYR A 562 -62.07 -78.30 16.30
C TYR A 562 -63.52 -78.22 16.76
#